data_AF-A0A914FWV1-F1
#
_entry.id   AF-A0A914FWV1-F1
#
_cell.length_a   1.000
_cell.length_b   1.000
_cell.length_c   1.000
_cell.angle_alpha   90.00
_cell.angle_beta   90.00
_cell.angle_gamma   90.00
#
_symmetry.space_group_name_H-M   'P 1'
#
loop_
_entity.id
_entity.type
_entity.pdbx_description
1 polymer ?
#
loop_
_entity_poly.entity_id
_entity_poly.type
_entity_poly.pdbx_seq_one_letter_code
_entity_poly.pdbx_strand_id
1 'polypeptide(L)'
;MSGSSNHRLELNPKTSDYSLQLANVLNCTYNTKECLKTKTATEIQDAMAFVLKYLFDGDGTASIGFWPRVDGDLIPNISYEKLIQKAPKRDVMIGINSQDFYVFGKYILNP
;
A
#
# COMPACT_ATOMS: atom_id res chain seq x y z
N MET A 1 -13.81 -7.42 -8.10
CA MET A 1 -15.00 -7.03 -7.34
C MET A 1 -14.55 -6.17 -6.17
N SER A 2 -15.30 -5.11 -5.84
CA SER A 2 -15.05 -4.16 -4.73
C SER A 2 -13.69 -3.45 -4.74
N GLY A 3 -13.03 -3.39 -5.90
CA GLY A 3 -11.72 -2.80 -6.08
C GLY A 3 -11.39 -2.61 -7.56
N SER A 4 -10.56 -1.61 -7.85
CA SER A 4 -10.04 -1.31 -9.18
C SER A 4 -8.61 -0.84 -9.03
N SER A 5 -7.71 -1.30 -9.90
CA SER A 5 -6.29 -0.95 -9.85
C SER A 5 -6.02 0.55 -10.00
N ASN A 6 -6.99 1.35 -10.44
CA ASN A 6 -6.91 2.82 -10.53
C ASN A 6 -7.41 3.55 -9.27
N HIS A 7 -7.71 2.83 -8.18
CA HIS A 7 -8.17 3.46 -6.95
C HIS A 7 -6.98 4.10 -6.19
N ARG A 8 -7.19 5.26 -5.56
CA ARG A 8 -6.14 6.05 -4.86
C ARG A 8 -5.41 5.27 -3.75
N LEU A 9 -6.02 4.20 -3.24
CA LEU A 9 -5.45 3.36 -2.19
C LEU A 9 -4.58 2.19 -2.71
N GLU A 10 -4.59 1.93 -4.02
CA GLU A 10 -3.94 0.75 -4.60
C GLU A 10 -2.46 0.98 -4.94
N LEU A 11 -2.07 2.24 -5.12
CA LEU A 11 -0.67 2.64 -5.22
C LEU A 11 -0.29 3.54 -4.08
N ASN A 12 0.82 3.21 -3.43
CA ASN A 12 1.34 4.04 -2.36
C ASN A 12 2.70 4.67 -2.74
N PRO A 13 2.73 5.97 -3.07
CA PRO A 13 3.98 6.66 -3.39
C PRO A 13 4.91 6.78 -2.18
N LYS A 14 4.38 6.68 -0.96
CA LYS A 14 5.12 6.77 0.31
C LYS A 14 5.69 5.43 0.78
N THR A 15 5.62 4.36 -0.03
CA THR A 15 6.15 3.03 0.34
C THR A 15 7.63 3.08 0.76
N SER A 16 8.43 3.94 0.13
CA SER A 16 9.83 4.16 0.53
C SER A 16 9.94 4.74 1.94
N ASP A 17 9.08 5.71 2.30
CA ASP A 17 9.08 6.35 3.61
C ASP A 17 8.67 5.36 4.70
N TYR A 18 7.65 4.53 4.45
CA TYR A 18 7.27 3.47 5.37
C TYR A 18 8.35 2.40 5.52
N SER A 19 9.07 2.09 4.45
CA SER A 19 10.22 1.17 4.52
C SER A 19 11.34 1.74 5.40
N LEU A 20 11.58 3.05 5.36
CA LEU A 20 12.54 3.72 6.23
C LEU A 20 12.06 3.76 7.69
N GLN A 21 10.78 4.02 7.94
CA GLN A 21 10.21 3.97 9.28
C GLN A 21 10.32 2.56 9.88
N LEU A 22 9.98 1.53 9.09
CA LEU A 22 10.12 0.13 9.48
C LEU A 22 11.59 -0.21 9.80
N ALA A 23 12.51 0.24 8.95
CA ALA A 23 13.94 0.08 9.19
C ALA A 23 14.39 0.72 10.50
N ASN A 24 13.91 1.91 10.81
CA ASN A 24 14.24 2.60 12.06
C ASN A 24 13.73 1.83 13.29
N VAL A 25 12.48 1.32 13.24
CA VAL A 25 11.92 0.50 14.33
C VAL A 25 12.74 -0.78 14.54
N LEU A 26 13.24 -1.38 13.46
CA LEU A 26 14.05 -2.61 13.49
C LEU A 26 15.55 -2.37 13.68
N ASN A 27 15.93 -1.11 13.94
CA ASN A 27 17.31 -0.65 14.11
C ASN A 27 18.23 -0.97 12.91
N CYS A 28 17.69 -0.89 11.69
CA CYS A 28 18.37 -1.08 10.42
C CYS A 28 18.82 0.27 9.81
N THR A 29 19.74 0.96 10.49
CA THR A 29 20.17 2.34 10.15
C THR A 29 21.25 2.42 9.08
N TYR A 30 21.99 1.33 8.84
CA TYR A 30 23.01 1.23 7.80
C TYR A 30 22.73 0.03 6.90
N ASN A 31 22.94 0.18 5.58
CA ASN A 31 22.61 -0.82 4.57
C ASN A 31 21.19 -1.42 4.77
N THR A 32 20.21 -0.52 4.86
CA THR A 32 18.82 -0.81 5.25
C THR A 32 18.21 -2.00 4.53
N LYS A 33 18.41 -2.11 3.22
CA LYS A 33 17.85 -3.20 2.40
C LYS A 33 18.37 -4.56 2.86
N GLU A 34 19.68 -4.70 3.04
CA GLU A 34 20.26 -5.99 3.43
C GLU A 34 19.93 -6.31 4.90
N CYS A 35 19.92 -5.32 5.79
CA CYS A 35 19.50 -5.52 7.18
C CYS A 35 18.03 -5.98 7.30
N LEU A 36 17.12 -5.38 6.53
CA LEU A 36 15.70 -5.79 6.54
C LEU A 36 15.52 -7.24 6.07
N LYS A 37 16.33 -7.70 5.12
CA LYS A 37 16.29 -9.10 4.63
C LYS A 37 16.73 -10.13 5.68
N THR A 38 17.48 -9.73 6.71
CA THR A 38 17.89 -10.66 7.78
C THR A 38 16.83 -10.80 8.87
N LYS A 39 15.76 -9.99 8.84
CA LYS A 39 14.70 -10.02 9.83
C LYS A 39 13.71 -11.14 9.51
N THR A 40 13.17 -11.75 10.55
CA THR A 40 12.11 -12.75 10.45
C THR A 40 10.78 -12.10 10.07
N ALA A 41 9.87 -12.90 9.50
CA ALA A 41 8.53 -12.42 9.18
C ALA A 41 7.79 -11.88 10.42
N THR A 42 7.98 -12.51 11.59
CA THR A 42 7.40 -12.08 12.86
C THR A 42 7.95 -10.71 13.29
N GLU A 43 9.27 -10.50 13.25
CA GLU A 43 9.87 -9.20 13.57
C GLU A 43 9.33 -8.09 12.65
N ILE A 44 9.22 -8.37 11.34
CA ILE A 44 8.64 -7.43 10.38
C ILE A 44 7.17 -7.13 10.74
N GLN A 45 6.36 -8.15 11.01
CA GLN A 45 4.94 -7.98 11.31
C GLN A 45 4.71 -7.19 12.62
N ASP A 46 5.49 -7.50 13.67
CA ASP A 46 5.41 -6.80 14.95
C ASP A 46 5.83 -5.33 14.80
N ALA A 47 6.90 -5.06 14.06
CA ALA A 47 7.34 -3.70 13.77
C ALA A 47 6.36 -2.94 12.86
N MET A 48 5.70 -3.63 11.93
CA MET A 48 4.67 -3.04 11.08
C MET A 48 3.52 -2.49 11.90
N ALA A 49 3.07 -3.14 12.99
CA ALA A 49 2.00 -2.60 13.82
C ALA A 49 2.31 -1.17 14.35
N PHE A 50 3.59 -0.88 14.62
CA PHE A 50 4.02 0.46 15.03
C PHE A 50 4.04 1.45 13.88
N VAL A 51 4.52 1.06 12.70
CA VAL A 51 4.52 1.90 11.50
C VAL A 51 3.09 2.21 11.03
N LEU A 52 2.23 1.19 11.05
CA LEU A 52 0.85 1.29 10.59
C LEU A 52 -0.01 2.19 11.50
N LYS A 53 0.38 2.41 12.76
CA LYS A 53 -0.29 3.35 13.67
C LYS A 53 -0.18 4.82 13.22
N TYR A 54 0.81 5.14 12.40
CA TYR A 54 1.05 6.50 11.86
C TYR A 54 0.41 6.74 10.48
N LEU A 55 -0.47 5.84 10.02
CA LEU A 55 -1.04 5.85 8.68
C LEU A 55 -2.29 6.69 8.47
N PHE A 56 -2.82 7.26 9.54
CA PHE A 56 -3.78 8.35 9.42
C PHE A 56 -2.98 9.60 9.13
N ASP A 57 -2.87 9.94 7.85
CA ASP A 57 -2.41 11.26 7.45
C ASP A 57 -3.34 12.29 8.13
N GLY A 58 -2.82 13.44 8.55
CA GLY A 58 -3.57 14.46 9.32
C GLY A 58 -4.82 15.02 8.62
N ASP A 59 -5.14 14.57 7.41
CA ASP A 59 -6.36 14.84 6.64
C ASP A 59 -7.43 13.73 6.80
N GLY A 60 -7.20 12.73 7.65
CA GLY A 60 -8.13 11.62 7.90
C GLY A 60 -8.21 10.60 6.77
N THR A 61 -7.31 10.67 5.78
CA THR A 61 -7.21 9.63 4.77
C THR A 61 -6.38 8.46 5.30
N ALA A 62 -6.96 7.27 5.28
CA ALA A 62 -6.24 6.06 5.62
C ALA A 62 -5.26 5.76 4.48
N SER A 63 -3.97 6.05 4.69
CA SER A 63 -2.93 5.56 3.80
C SER A 63 -2.65 4.13 4.20
N ILE A 64 -3.02 3.13 3.41
CA ILE A 64 -2.67 1.76 3.77
C ILE A 64 -1.16 1.59 3.49
N GLY A 65 -0.37 1.20 4.48
CA GLY A 65 1.09 1.40 4.49
C GLY A 65 1.85 0.79 3.31
N PHE A 66 1.95 -0.54 3.26
CA PHE A 66 2.70 -1.24 2.21
C PHE A 66 1.77 -1.70 1.10
N TRP A 67 1.75 -0.96 -0.01
CA TRP A 67 1.00 -1.30 -1.23
C TRP A 67 1.96 -1.34 -2.42
N PRO A 68 1.50 -1.90 -3.56
CA PRO A 68 2.24 -1.78 -4.80
C PRO A 68 2.66 -0.32 -5.06
N ARG A 69 3.85 -0.17 -5.63
CA ARG A 69 4.40 1.13 -6.04
C ARG A 69 4.71 1.08 -7.52
N VAL A 70 4.75 2.24 -8.14
CA VAL A 70 5.39 2.38 -9.45
C VAL A 70 6.88 2.06 -9.27
N ASP A 71 7.32 0.96 -9.85
CA ASP A 71 8.70 0.46 -9.80
C ASP A 71 9.43 0.61 -11.14
N GLY A 72 8.70 0.93 -12.21
CA GLY A 72 9.26 1.09 -13.56
C GLY A 72 9.44 -0.22 -14.33
N ASP A 73 9.16 -1.36 -13.71
CA ASP A 73 9.25 -2.70 -14.31
C ASP A 73 7.86 -3.33 -14.37
N LEU A 74 7.38 -3.87 -13.24
CA LEU A 74 6.05 -4.46 -13.14
C LEU A 74 4.96 -3.40 -13.30
N ILE A 75 5.12 -2.26 -12.65
CA ILE A 75 4.23 -1.10 -12.76
C ILE A 75 5.03 0.02 -13.42
N PRO A 76 4.90 0.20 -14.75
CA PRO A 76 5.68 1.19 -15.46
C PRO A 76 5.26 2.60 -15.06
N ASN A 77 6.22 3.53 -15.14
CA ASN A 77 5.98 4.94 -14.85
C ASN A 77 5.27 5.66 -16.02
N ILE A 78 4.02 5.26 -16.28
CA ILE A 78 3.13 5.88 -17.25
C ILE A 78 1.73 6.05 -16.63
N SER A 79 0.92 6.94 -17.18
CA SER A 79 -0.41 7.19 -16.64
C SER A 79 -1.32 5.96 -16.76
N TYR A 80 -2.28 5.83 -15.82
CA TYR A 80 -3.24 4.73 -15.80
C TYR A 80 -4.06 4.63 -17.09
N GLU A 81 -4.40 5.76 -17.71
CA GLU A 81 -5.12 5.79 -18.98
C GLU A 81 -4.31 5.11 -20.08
N LYS A 82 -2.99 5.35 -20.11
CA LYS A 82 -2.09 4.69 -21.06
C LYS A 82 -1.94 3.20 -20.77
N LEU A 83 -1.97 2.80 -19.50
CA LEU A 83 -1.97 1.38 -19.10
C LEU A 83 -3.24 0.68 -19.58
N ILE A 84 -4.41 1.29 -19.36
CA ILE A 84 -5.71 0.75 -19.80
C ILE A 84 -5.76 0.63 -21.32
N GLN A 85 -5.26 1.63 -22.06
CA GLN A 85 -5.22 1.60 -23.52
C GLN A 85 -4.30 0.50 -24.07
N LYS A 86 -3.21 0.18 -23.38
CA LYS A 86 -2.27 -0.88 -23.75
C LYS A 86 -2.71 -2.27 -23.27
N ALA A 87 -3.67 -2.35 -22.36
CA ALA A 87 -4.12 -3.61 -21.79
C ALA A 87 -4.78 -4.48 -22.87
N PRO A 88 -4.53 -5.80 -22.86
CA PRO A 88 -5.22 -6.70 -23.78
C PRO A 88 -6.72 -6.67 -23.50
N LYS A 89 -7.53 -6.56 -24.55
CA LYS A 89 -8.99 -6.63 -24.44
C LYS A 89 -9.40 -8.01 -23.93
N ARG A 90 -10.13 -8.04 -22.82
CA ARG A 90 -10.67 -9.25 -22.19
C ARG A 90 -12.02 -8.91 -21.59
N ASP A 91 -12.92 -9.89 -21.58
CA ASP A 91 -14.18 -9.76 -20.86
C ASP A 91 -13.90 -9.71 -19.37
N VAL A 92 -14.48 -8.73 -18.69
CA VAL A 92 -14.28 -8.49 -17.27
C VAL A 92 -15.63 -8.33 -16.58
N MET A 93 -15.77 -8.97 -15.42
CA MET A 93 -16.91 -8.76 -14.53
C MET A 93 -16.52 -7.75 -13.46
N ILE A 94 -17.22 -6.63 -13.42
CA ILE A 94 -17.04 -5.58 -12.40
C ILE A 94 -18.26 -5.63 -11.48
N GLY A 95 -18.02 -5.54 -10.18
CA GLY A 95 -19.07 -5.54 -9.16
C GLY A 95 -18.57 -4.82 -7.93
N ILE A 96 -19.50 -4.19 -7.22
CA ILE A 96 -19.30 -3.50 -5.94
C ILE A 96 -20.36 -3.98 -4.96
N ASN A 97 -20.06 -3.99 -3.66
CA ASN A 97 -21.07 -4.18 -2.63
C ASN A 97 -21.61 -2.82 -2.18
N SER A 98 -22.92 -2.72 -1.95
CA SER A 98 -23.55 -1.49 -1.45
C SER A 98 -23.02 -1.05 -0.07
N GLN A 99 -22.33 -1.94 0.63
CA GLN A 99 -21.72 -1.69 1.94
C GLN A 99 -20.19 -1.80 1.95
N ASP A 100 -19.50 -1.75 0.80
CA ASP A 100 -18.02 -1.84 0.76
C ASP A 100 -17.35 -0.79 1.66
N PHE A 101 -17.93 0.42 1.76
CA PHE A 101 -17.38 1.48 2.60
C PHE A 101 -17.75 1.34 4.09
N TYR A 102 -18.72 0.51 4.45
CA TYR A 102 -19.20 0.39 5.84
C TYR A 102 -18.11 -0.15 6.77
N VAL A 103 -17.39 -1.18 6.33
CA VAL A 103 -16.28 -1.78 7.10
C VAL A 103 -15.15 -0.75 7.27
N PHE A 104 -14.83 -0.03 6.20
CA PHE A 104 -13.78 0.99 6.22
C PHE A 104 -14.16 2.16 7.16
N GLY A 105 -15.39 2.66 7.08
CA GLY A 105 -15.88 3.73 7.95
C GLY A 105 -15.95 3.34 9.43
N LYS A 106 -16.26 2.07 9.73
CA LYS A 106 -16.45 1.60 11.11
C LYS A 106 -15.14 1.29 11.84
N TYR A 107 -14.15 0.73 11.15
CA TYR A 107 -12.94 0.21 11.81
C TYR A 107 -11.67 0.97 11.46
N ILE A 108 -11.68 1.73 10.36
CA ILE A 108 -10.49 2.45 9.89
C ILE A 108 -10.68 3.94 10.15
N LEU A 109 -11.79 4.57 9.76
CA LEU A 109 -11.97 6.02 9.93
C LEU A 109 -12.45 6.46 11.33
N ASN A 110 -13.01 5.55 12.13
CA ASN A 110 -13.39 5.78 13.54
C ASN A 110 -12.90 4.60 14.42
N PRO A 111 -11.59 4.45 14.62
CA PRO A 111 -11.03 3.34 15.40
C PRO A 111 -11.39 3.39 16.88
#